data_AF-A0A1H6ZX90-F1
#
_entry.id   AF-A0A1H6ZX90-F1
#
_cell.length_a   1.000
_cell.length_b   1.000
_cell.length_c   1.000
_cell.angle_alpha   90.00
_cell.angle_beta   90.00
_cell.angle_gamma   90.00
#
_symmetry.space_group_name_H-M   'P 1'
#
loop_
_entity.id
_entity.type
_entity.pdbx_description
1 polymer ?
#
loop_
_entity_poly.entity_id
_entity_poly.type
_entity_poly.pdbx_seq_one_letter_code
_entity_poly.pdbx_strand_id
1 'polypeptide(L)'
;MRLFVLFGQRKCDYPGQYALEALACMDEVGQSDNPDYLESEYTKYKESDEFDRLSIVELSVSEKDIRRVLYPEKQAIAASVVQAD
;
A
#
# COMPACT_ATOMS: atom_id res chain seq x y z
N MET A 1 6.35 -3.60 -9.76
CA MET A 1 6.83 -4.04 -8.43
C MET A 1 5.70 -4.76 -7.72
N ARG A 2 6.02 -5.61 -6.75
CA ARG A 2 5.05 -6.39 -5.98
C ARG A 2 5.04 -5.90 -4.55
N LEU A 3 3.86 -5.61 -4.05
CA LEU A 3 3.66 -5.29 -2.64
C LEU A 3 2.94 -6.46 -1.98
N PHE A 4 3.43 -6.87 -0.82
CA PHE A 4 2.73 -7.77 0.07
C PHE A 4 2.12 -6.91 1.17
N VAL A 5 0.79 -6.88 1.25
CA VAL A 5 0.06 -6.00 2.16
C VAL A 5 -0.79 -6.84 3.09
N LEU A 6 -0.58 -6.69 4.40
CA LEU A 6 -1.47 -7.22 5.41
C LEU A 6 -2.70 -6.33 5.50
N PHE A 7 -3.86 -6.87 5.10
CA PHE A 7 -5.15 -6.25 5.30
C PHE A 7 -5.88 -6.85 6.49
N GLY A 8 -6.61 -6.01 7.21
CA GLY A 8 -7.53 -6.42 8.27
C GLY A 8 -8.91 -5.82 8.07
N GLN A 9 -9.95 -6.65 8.18
CA GLN A 9 -11.31 -6.18 8.38
C GLN A 9 -11.53 -6.07 9.89
N ARG A 10 -11.57 -4.85 10.42
CA ARG A 10 -11.87 -4.62 11.84
C ARG A 10 -13.28 -5.11 12.14
N LYS A 11 -13.49 -5.59 13.38
CA LYS A 11 -14.84 -5.91 13.87
C LYS A 11 -15.71 -4.67 13.76
N CYS A 12 -16.87 -4.82 13.15
CA CYS A 12 -17.82 -3.73 12.95
C CYS A 12 -18.74 -3.61 14.16
N ASP A 13 -18.99 -2.37 14.58
CA ASP A 13 -19.94 -2.05 15.64
C ASP A 13 -21.39 -2.02 15.12
N TYR A 14 -21.56 -1.86 13.80
CA TYR A 14 -22.86 -1.84 13.13
C TYR A 14 -22.82 -2.45 11.72
N PRO A 15 -23.96 -2.99 11.23
CA PRO A 15 -24.06 -3.52 9.88
C PRO A 15 -23.75 -2.46 8.81
N GLY A 16 -22.88 -2.80 7.85
CA GLY A 16 -22.50 -1.91 6.75
C GLY A 16 -21.33 -0.96 7.04
N GLN A 17 -20.73 -1.04 8.23
CA GLN A 17 -19.48 -0.33 8.50
C GLN A 17 -18.35 -0.86 7.62
N TYR A 18 -17.70 0.04 6.87
CA TYR A 18 -16.48 -0.26 6.13
C TYR A 18 -15.30 -0.01 7.07
N ALA A 19 -14.60 -1.08 7.44
CA ALA A 19 -13.46 -1.01 8.35
C ALA A 19 -12.30 -1.88 7.86
N LEU A 20 -12.08 -1.88 6.55
CA LEU A 20 -10.93 -2.50 5.93
C LEU A 20 -9.70 -1.59 6.10
N GLU A 21 -8.63 -2.14 6.63
CA GLU A 21 -7.39 -1.42 6.96
C GLU A 21 -6.20 -2.10 6.29
N ALA A 22 -5.29 -1.31 5.72
CA ALA A 22 -3.94 -1.76 5.37
C ALA A 22 -3.05 -1.58 6.60
N LEU A 23 -2.65 -2.68 7.23
CA LEU A 23 -2.01 -2.69 8.54
C LEU A 23 -0.49 -2.69 8.43
N ALA A 24 0.06 -3.46 7.49
CA ALA A 24 1.48 -3.54 7.21
C ALA A 24 1.70 -3.77 5.71
N CYS A 25 2.85 -3.36 5.19
CA CYS A 25 3.21 -3.52 3.80
C CYS A 25 4.71 -3.71 3.67
N MET A 26 5.13 -4.57 2.73
CA MET A 26 6.52 -4.65 2.28
C MET A 26 6.58 -4.96 0.79
N ASP A 27 7.70 -4.60 0.15
CA ASP A 27 7.95 -4.94 -1.25
C ASP A 27 8.65 -6.31 -1.40
N GLU A 28 8.92 -6.71 -2.64
CA GLU A 28 9.63 -7.96 -2.92
C GLU A 28 11.05 -8.04 -2.33
N VAL A 29 11.72 -6.90 -2.12
CA VAL A 29 13.07 -6.86 -1.54
C VAL A 29 12.96 -7.05 -0.03
N GLY A 30 12.06 -6.31 0.62
CA GLY A 30 11.77 -6.47 2.03
C GLY A 30 11.36 -7.91 2.37
N GLN A 31 10.48 -8.52 1.59
CA GLN A 31 10.05 -9.92 1.82
C GLN A 31 11.21 -10.91 1.71
N SER A 32 12.21 -10.61 0.87
CA SER A 32 13.42 -11.41 0.75
C SER A 32 14.35 -11.20 1.95
N ASP A 33 14.51 -9.96 2.41
CA ASP A 33 15.46 -9.60 3.48
C ASP A 33 14.91 -9.94 4.88
N ASN A 34 13.59 -9.86 5.07
CA ASN A 34 12.90 -10.17 6.32
C ASN A 34 11.57 -10.91 6.06
N PRO A 35 11.62 -12.21 5.70
CA PRO A 35 10.44 -12.97 5.31
C PRO A 35 9.39 -13.11 6.42
N ASP A 36 9.79 -12.96 7.69
CA ASP A 36 8.93 -13.19 8.85
C ASP A 36 8.16 -11.93 9.29
N TYR A 37 8.44 -10.75 8.71
CA TYR A 37 7.86 -9.48 9.14
C TYR A 37 6.32 -9.48 9.07
N LEU A 38 5.74 -9.80 7.91
CA LEU A 38 4.30 -9.76 7.73
C LEU A 38 3.58 -10.85 8.52
N GLU A 39 4.19 -12.02 8.68
CA GLU A 39 3.65 -13.10 9.52
C GLU A 39 3.67 -12.73 11.01
N SER A 40 4.70 -12.00 11.44
CA SER A 40 4.79 -11.47 12.81
C SER A 40 3.72 -10.41 13.06
N GLU A 41 3.53 -9.46 12.14
CA GLU A 41 2.44 -8.47 12.23
C GLU A 41 1.07 -9.15 12.16
N TYR A 42 0.89 -10.14 11.29
CA TYR A 42 -0.35 -10.94 11.22
C TYR A 42 -0.67 -11.56 12.57
N THR A 43 0.31 -12.19 13.22
CA THR A 43 0.14 -12.83 14.53
C THR A 43 -0.23 -11.81 15.59
N LYS A 44 0.48 -10.68 15.65
CA LYS A 44 0.19 -9.57 16.56
C LYS A 44 -1.24 -9.03 16.40
N TYR A 45 -1.72 -8.81 15.18
CA TYR A 45 -3.08 -8.32 14.94
C TYR A 45 -4.15 -9.40 15.15
N LYS A 46 -3.81 -10.67 14.95
CA LYS A 46 -4.70 -11.78 15.27
C LYS A 46 -4.90 -11.90 16.79
N GLU A 47 -3.84 -11.69 17.56
CA GLU A 47 -3.86 -11.73 19.03
C GLU A 47 -4.56 -10.53 19.67
N SER A 48 -4.64 -9.38 18.97
CA SER A 48 -5.35 -8.20 19.49
C SER A 48 -6.87 -8.37 19.56
N ASP A 49 -7.43 -9.36 18.85
CA ASP A 49 -8.87 -9.62 18.74
C ASP A 49 -9.70 -8.41 18.24
N GLU A 50 -9.05 -7.43 17.58
CA GLU A 50 -9.72 -6.26 17.01
C GLU A 50 -10.33 -6.54 15.62
N PHE A 51 -9.87 -7.60 14.94
CA PHE A 51 -10.17 -7.88 13.55
C PHE A 51 -10.99 -9.16 13.39
N ASP A 52 -12.00 -9.14 12.51
CA ASP A 52 -12.79 -10.31 12.13
C ASP A 52 -12.06 -11.18 11.10
N ARG A 53 -11.30 -10.53 10.21
CA ARG A 53 -10.49 -11.18 9.18
C ARG A 53 -9.16 -10.46 8.99
N LEU A 54 -8.12 -11.23 8.77
CA LEU A 54 -6.78 -10.77 8.40
C LEU A 54 -6.33 -11.58 7.18
N SER A 55 -5.64 -10.93 6.24
CA SER A 55 -5.03 -11.63 5.10
C SER A 55 -3.87 -10.82 4.56
N ILE A 56 -2.78 -11.50 4.21
CA ILE A 56 -1.72 -10.93 3.40
C ILE A 56 -2.13 -11.08 1.93
N VAL A 57 -2.09 -9.99 1.17
CA VAL A 57 -2.47 -9.94 -0.24
C VAL A 57 -1.30 -9.42 -1.07
N GLU A 58 -0.98 -10.13 -2.15
CA GLU A 58 -0.01 -9.69 -3.14
C GLU A 58 -0.67 -8.73 -4.14
N LEU A 59 -0.11 -7.53 -4.27
CA LEU A 59 -0.56 -6.50 -5.20
C LEU A 59 0.55 -6.21 -6.20
N SER A 60 0.23 -6.33 -7.48
CA SER A 60 1.11 -5.85 -8.55
C SER A 60 0.84 -4.37 -8.80
N VAL A 61 1.88 -3.53 -8.62
CA VAL A 61 1.77 -2.09 -8.77
C VAL A 61 2.78 -1.54 -9.78
N SER A 62 2.36 -0.48 -10.48
CA SER A 62 3.12 0.19 -11.52
C SER A 62 4.18 1.10 -10.90
N GLU A 63 5.46 0.74 -11.07
CA GLU A 63 6.59 1.57 -10.61
C GLU A 63 6.54 2.96 -11.27
N LYS A 64 6.10 3.04 -12.54
CA LYS A 64 5.94 4.30 -13.26
C LYS A 64 4.93 5.22 -12.56
N ASP A 65 3.82 4.69 -12.06
CA ASP A 65 2.80 5.50 -11.40
C ASP A 65 3.25 5.91 -10.00
N ILE A 66 3.95 5.02 -9.27
CA ILE A 66 4.58 5.36 -7.99
C ILE A 66 5.61 6.49 -8.18
N ARG A 67 6.49 6.37 -9.18
CA ARG A 67 7.47 7.42 -9.50
C ARG A 67 6.82 8.75 -9.87
N ARG A 68 5.65 8.73 -10.54
CA ARG A 68 4.91 9.96 -10.87
C ARG A 68 4.43 10.68 -9.60
N VAL A 69 4.00 9.92 -8.60
CA VAL A 69 3.59 10.48 -7.29
C VAL A 69 4.80 10.97 -6.50
N LEU A 70 5.91 10.22 -6.49
CA LEU A 70 7.13 10.59 -5.76
C LEU A 70 7.90 11.75 -6.39
N TYR A 71 7.83 11.91 -7.71
CA TYR A 71 8.56 12.93 -8.47
C TYR A 71 7.62 13.76 -9.37
N PRO A 72 6.70 14.55 -8.80
CA PRO A 72 5.69 15.28 -9.55
C PRO A 72 6.29 16.37 -10.46
N GLU A 73 7.42 16.98 -10.06
CA GLU A 73 8.06 18.11 -10.75
C GLU A 73 8.74 17.76 -12.09
N LYS A 74 8.88 16.47 -12.42
CA LYS A 74 9.43 16.02 -13.72
C LYS A 74 8.38 15.95 -14.83
N GLN A 75 7.20 16.53 -14.65
CA GLN A 75 6.31 16.77 -15.77
C GLN A 75 6.82 17.96 -16.57
N ALA A 76 7.43 17.69 -17.72
CA ALA A 76 7.85 18.72 -18.66
C ALA A 76 6.65 19.63 -18.97
N ILE A 77 6.74 20.89 -18.55
CA ILE A 77 5.79 21.91 -18.98
C ILE A 77 6.14 22.21 -20.43
N ALA A 78 5.24 21.87 -21.36
CA ALA A 78 5.39 22.25 -22.76
C ALA A 78 5.25 23.78 -22.86
N ALA A 79 6.38 24.48 -22.90
CA ALA A 79 6.43 25.90 -23.18
C ALA A 79 6.81 26.12 -24.66
N SER A 80 6.17 27.08 -25.31
CA SER A 80 6.54 27.55 -26.64
C SER A 80 6.85 29.05 -26.57
N VAL A 81 7.91 29.47 -27.26
CA VAL A 81 8.30 30.88 -27.35
C VAL A 81 7.43 31.54 -28.42
N VAL A 82 6.64 32.55 -28.02
CA VAL A 82 5.89 33.39 -28.95
C VAL A 82 6.77 34.59 -29.31
N GLN A 83 7.00 34.86 -30.59
CA GLN A 83 7.65 36.11 -30.99
C GLN A 83 6.71 37.28 -30.71
N ALA A 84 7.25 38.35 -30.11
CA ALA A 84 6.51 39.59 -29.91
C ALA A 84 6.50 40.39 -31.21
N ASP A 85 5.32 40.87 -31.62
CA ASP A 85 5.11 41.79 -32.73
C ASP A 85 5.67 43.20 -32.45
#